data_AF-A0A8J6T5X6-F1
#
_entry.id   AF-A0A8J6T5X6-F1
#
_cell.length_a   1.000
_cell.length_b   1.000
_cell.length_c   1.000
_cell.angle_alpha   90.00
_cell.angle_beta   90.00
_cell.angle_gamma   90.00
#
_symmetry.space_group_name_H-M   'P 1'
#
loop_
_entity.id
_entity.type
_entity.pdbx_description
1 polymer ?
#
loop_
_entity_poly.entity_id
_entity_poly.type
_entity_poly.pdbx_seq_one_letter_code
_entity_poly.pdbx_strand_id
1 'polypeptide(L)'
;MLKTKIDALSMIFALFFATGVLAFSADEKGVSGRTKDRAMSGSRVASDSTMEGQRVLRALIIGINRFQDGKIRELNYCRSDAEGLTALISDRNYIPFDSVAATTLLDHEATKERVRAALEDLGRRSSPQDTVIVYFSSHGIQQNQGEAFWVLHDSRVDMEAYNRRQLRVDPETALEQSEITKLLNGIRARRLLVLVDSCFSAATVISYPRGKNFKAPKVRNPFDNFKGEGRVVITASEGTQRAAELPSLGHGAFTYFLLKGLKGKADSNLDNVVELWEIWQYLDKKVTDAVHKEGGEQRPTISSVHLTHGFPLTTYPLGDVQKPASLPGKPDHTTAVPPDAEWITINKDVGMPLRVSPTEITNRQFLDFVMANPKWRKDRIPEYYHDGDYLRHWPGPKTYPKGLEDHPVTYVSWFAAKAFAEWAGARLPSESEWTTAASGGKGTVSQTGVSLTRLYPWGNKWNPALCNHRSGTDTGTASVHAFERGGSLWPGGTIYNLSGNAWEWCNDWVFEYLTPAGTKQIVMAPVGANKKPALNRLIKGGSFLADRLGCMIGSRVWADPRLCAEDGGFRVVRD
;
A
#
# COMPACT_ATOMS: atom_id res chain seq x y z
N MET A 1 15.09 25.75 -33.84
CA MET A 1 15.76 25.13 -32.68
C MET A 1 14.78 24.25 -31.89
N LEU A 2 14.07 23.33 -32.55
CA LEU A 2 12.98 22.54 -31.96
C LEU A 2 13.01 21.10 -32.50
N LYS A 3 14.10 20.36 -32.27
CA LYS A 3 14.29 19.01 -32.84
C LYS A 3 15.10 18.01 -31.99
N THR A 4 15.19 18.19 -30.67
CA THR A 4 16.07 17.36 -29.82
C THR A 4 15.47 16.91 -28.48
N LYS A 5 14.16 16.59 -28.42
CA LYS A 5 13.55 15.98 -27.22
C LYS A 5 12.64 14.76 -27.46
N ILE A 6 12.64 14.17 -28.67
CA ILE A 6 11.80 13.00 -29.00
C ILE A 6 12.57 11.65 -28.99
N ASP A 7 13.88 11.65 -28.76
CA ASP A 7 14.70 10.44 -28.94
C ASP A 7 14.94 9.57 -27.69
N ALA A 8 14.29 9.85 -26.54
CA ALA A 8 14.52 9.06 -25.32
C ALA A 8 13.72 7.73 -25.25
N LEU A 9 12.76 7.51 -26.16
CA LEU A 9 11.89 6.31 -26.16
C LEU A 9 12.31 5.22 -27.15
N SER A 10 13.31 5.48 -28.02
CA SER A 10 13.58 4.64 -29.20
C SER A 10 14.82 3.73 -29.10
N MET A 11 15.61 3.74 -28.01
CA MET A 11 16.90 3.02 -27.95
C MET A 11 16.96 1.75 -27.06
N ILE A 12 15.88 1.33 -26.41
CA ILE A 12 15.94 0.20 -25.45
C ILE A 12 15.57 -1.16 -26.08
N PHE A 13 15.01 -1.20 -27.29
CA PHE A 13 14.42 -2.44 -27.84
C PHE A 13 15.28 -3.29 -28.80
N ALA A 14 16.56 -2.95 -29.01
CA ALA A 14 17.40 -3.66 -29.98
C ALA A 14 18.48 -4.61 -29.40
N LEU A 15 18.54 -4.87 -28.08
CA LEU A 15 19.70 -5.54 -27.48
C LEU A 15 19.45 -6.82 -26.67
N PHE A 16 18.26 -7.43 -26.73
CA PHE A 16 18.00 -8.72 -26.08
C PHE A 16 17.49 -9.79 -27.05
N PHE A 17 18.32 -10.14 -28.04
CA PHE A 17 18.24 -11.45 -28.69
C PHE A 17 19.65 -12.06 -28.78
N ALA A 18 19.98 -12.90 -27.81
CA ALA A 18 20.86 -14.04 -27.97
C ALA A 18 20.68 -14.95 -26.75
N THR A 19 19.88 -16.00 -26.88
CA THR A 19 20.10 -17.39 -26.39
C THR A 19 18.77 -18.10 -26.06
N GLY A 20 18.56 -19.24 -26.73
CA GLY A 20 17.90 -20.41 -26.15
C GLY A 20 16.39 -20.58 -26.37
N VAL A 21 15.99 -20.95 -27.59
CA VAL A 21 14.80 -21.79 -27.79
C VAL A 21 15.21 -23.24 -27.51
N LEU A 22 14.62 -23.87 -26.49
CA LEU A 22 14.59 -25.33 -26.36
C LEU A 22 13.13 -25.76 -26.21
N ALA A 23 12.63 -26.41 -27.26
CA ALA A 23 11.36 -27.10 -27.28
C ALA A 23 11.47 -28.37 -26.41
N PHE A 24 10.51 -28.61 -25.52
CA PHE A 24 10.33 -29.90 -24.87
C PHE A 24 9.15 -30.62 -25.51
N SER A 25 9.44 -31.80 -26.06
CA SER A 25 8.51 -32.80 -26.55
C SER A 25 7.76 -33.42 -25.37
N ALA A 26 6.44 -33.49 -25.45
CA ALA A 26 5.61 -34.26 -24.51
C ALA A 26 5.56 -35.72 -24.98
N ASP A 27 6.01 -36.64 -24.12
CA ASP A 27 5.75 -38.07 -24.28
C ASP A 27 4.55 -38.46 -23.43
N GLU A 28 3.50 -38.93 -24.10
CA GLU A 28 2.34 -39.59 -23.52
C GLU A 28 2.71 -40.99 -23.02
N LYS A 29 2.50 -41.27 -21.73
CA LYS A 29 2.21 -42.63 -21.27
C LYS A 29 1.13 -42.61 -20.19
N GLY A 30 -0.01 -43.19 -20.55
CA GLY A 30 -1.16 -43.37 -19.67
C GLY A 30 -0.90 -44.35 -18.53
N VAL A 31 -1.65 -44.16 -17.45
CA VAL A 31 -1.91 -45.18 -16.44
C VAL A 31 -3.38 -45.12 -16.08
N SER A 32 -4.09 -46.21 -16.43
CA SER A 32 -5.45 -46.53 -16.02
C SER A 32 -5.50 -46.93 -14.56
N GLY A 33 -6.57 -46.63 -13.83
CA GLY A 33 -6.80 -47.32 -12.55
C GLY A 33 -7.94 -46.82 -11.67
N ARG A 34 -9.13 -47.39 -11.90
CA ARG A 34 -10.18 -47.73 -10.92
C ARG A 34 -10.99 -46.61 -10.25
N THR A 35 -12.21 -46.51 -10.75
CA THR A 35 -13.43 -46.10 -10.07
C THR A 35 -13.70 -46.94 -8.82
N LYS A 36 -14.12 -46.29 -7.74
CA LYS A 36 -14.97 -46.87 -6.70
C LYS A 36 -16.02 -45.84 -6.30
N ASP A 37 -17.24 -46.14 -6.70
CA ASP A 37 -18.47 -45.52 -6.22
C ASP A 37 -18.57 -45.65 -4.70
N ARG A 38 -18.89 -44.54 -4.03
CA ARG A 38 -19.53 -44.58 -2.72
C ARG A 38 -20.62 -43.52 -2.64
N ALA A 39 -21.83 -44.04 -2.48
CA ALA A 39 -23.08 -43.33 -2.45
C ALA A 39 -23.17 -42.27 -1.34
N MET A 40 -23.96 -41.25 -1.65
CA MET A 40 -24.39 -40.17 -0.78
C MET A 40 -25.08 -40.65 0.50
N SER A 41 -24.70 -40.04 1.62
CA SER A 41 -25.52 -39.93 2.83
C SER A 41 -25.62 -38.45 3.16
N GLY A 42 -26.85 -37.93 3.17
CA GLY A 42 -27.15 -36.53 3.35
C GLY A 42 -26.76 -36.02 4.74
N SER A 43 -25.94 -34.98 4.77
CA SER A 43 -25.86 -34.05 5.88
C SER A 43 -26.32 -32.69 5.38
N ARG A 44 -27.35 -32.14 6.01
CA ARG A 44 -27.89 -30.81 5.76
C ARG A 44 -26.74 -29.81 5.77
N VAL A 45 -26.47 -29.20 4.62
CA VAL A 45 -25.58 -28.04 4.52
C VAL A 45 -26.27 -26.91 5.27
N ALA A 46 -25.80 -26.64 6.47
CA ALA A 46 -26.13 -25.43 7.20
C ALA A 46 -25.72 -24.25 6.31
N SER A 47 -26.63 -23.31 6.13
CA SER A 47 -26.41 -22.03 5.47
C SER A 47 -25.19 -21.35 6.08
N ASP A 48 -24.16 -21.13 5.25
CA ASP A 48 -22.97 -20.37 5.61
C ASP A 48 -23.34 -18.87 5.67
N SER A 49 -23.94 -18.47 6.79
CA SER A 49 -24.07 -17.07 7.17
C SER A 49 -22.85 -16.66 8.00
N THR A 50 -22.00 -15.82 7.40
CA THR A 50 -21.14 -14.80 8.05
C THR A 50 -20.29 -15.24 9.26
N MET A 51 -19.02 -15.59 9.02
CA MET A 51 -17.95 -15.47 10.03
C MET A 51 -17.40 -14.02 10.03
N GLU A 52 -18.20 -13.05 10.50
CA GLU A 52 -17.71 -11.71 10.87
C GLU A 52 -17.11 -11.79 12.29
N GLY A 53 -15.80 -12.02 12.37
CA GLY A 53 -15.07 -11.93 13.64
C GLY A 53 -14.91 -10.47 14.08
N GLN A 54 -15.01 -10.21 15.39
CA GLN A 54 -14.80 -8.89 16.00
C GLN A 54 -13.40 -8.34 15.67
N ARG A 55 -13.32 -7.09 15.17
CA ARG A 55 -12.07 -6.37 14.89
C ARG A 55 -11.49 -5.79 16.18
N VAL A 56 -10.40 -6.36 16.66
CA VAL A 56 -9.72 -5.91 17.88
C VAL A 56 -8.45 -5.14 17.53
N LEU A 57 -8.26 -3.95 18.13
CA LEU A 57 -6.96 -3.29 18.20
C LEU A 57 -6.21 -3.78 19.43
N ARG A 58 -5.05 -4.40 19.23
CA ARG A 58 -4.13 -4.78 20.31
C ARG A 58 -2.93 -3.87 20.28
N ALA A 59 -2.52 -3.34 21.44
CA ALA A 59 -1.39 -2.43 21.51
C ALA A 59 -0.40 -2.83 22.61
N LEU A 60 0.89 -2.76 22.30
CA LEU A 60 1.97 -2.71 23.28
C LEU A 60 2.66 -1.36 23.16
N ILE A 61 2.62 -0.55 24.20
CA ILE A 61 3.15 0.81 24.22
C ILE A 61 4.22 0.89 25.31
N ILE A 62 5.46 1.23 24.92
CA ILE A 62 6.63 1.24 25.79
C ILE A 62 7.26 2.62 25.77
N GLY A 63 7.45 3.22 26.95
CA GLY A 63 8.07 4.54 27.11
C GLY A 63 9.03 4.57 28.30
N ILE A 64 10.31 4.83 28.05
CA ILE A 64 11.37 4.73 29.07
C ILE A 64 12.17 6.02 29.16
N ASN A 65 11.98 6.75 30.25
CA ASN A 65 12.75 7.93 30.59
C ASN A 65 13.87 7.61 31.61
N ARG A 66 13.63 6.63 32.48
CA ARG A 66 14.48 6.29 33.62
C ARG A 66 15.05 4.90 33.49
N PHE A 67 16.35 4.77 33.74
CA PHE A 67 17.12 3.53 33.65
C PHE A 67 17.70 3.18 35.02
N GLN A 68 17.74 1.89 35.34
CA GLN A 68 18.29 1.38 36.60
C GLN A 68 19.81 1.61 36.69
N ASP A 69 20.53 1.45 35.58
CA ASP A 69 21.96 1.78 35.51
C ASP A 69 22.15 3.28 35.25
N GLY A 70 22.64 4.00 36.26
CA GLY A 70 22.89 5.45 36.19
C GLY A 70 23.96 5.89 35.17
N LYS A 71 24.64 4.95 34.50
CA LYS A 71 25.53 5.28 33.36
C LYS A 71 24.77 5.44 32.04
N ILE A 72 23.56 4.91 31.95
CA ILE A 72 22.66 5.13 30.83
C ILE A 72 21.99 6.48 31.04
N ARG A 73 22.10 7.34 30.02
CA ARG A 73 21.57 8.70 30.08
C ARG A 73 20.05 8.69 30.11
N GLU A 74 19.45 9.44 31.04
CA GLU A 74 17.99 9.61 31.09
C GLU A 74 17.43 10.39 29.88
N LEU A 75 16.16 10.13 29.57
CA LEU A 75 15.37 10.81 28.54
C LEU A 75 14.25 11.62 29.20
N ASN A 76 13.67 12.55 28.44
CA ASN A 76 12.69 13.50 28.99
C ASN A 76 11.26 13.17 28.58
N TYR A 77 11.05 12.69 27.35
CA TYR A 77 9.71 12.66 26.77
C TYR A 77 9.16 11.27 26.43
N CYS A 78 9.95 10.20 26.48
CA CYS A 78 9.49 8.84 26.13
C CYS A 78 8.29 8.38 26.96
N ARG A 79 8.23 8.75 28.25
CA ARG A 79 7.07 8.47 29.11
C ARG A 79 5.81 9.24 28.65
N SER A 80 5.96 10.55 28.40
CA SER A 80 4.88 11.42 27.91
C SER A 80 4.36 10.97 26.54
N ASP A 81 5.28 10.55 25.67
CA ASP A 81 5.01 10.02 24.35
C ASP A 81 4.15 8.74 24.41
N ALA A 82 4.53 7.78 25.26
CA ALA A 82 3.76 6.56 25.51
C ALA A 82 2.39 6.86 26.13
N GLU A 83 2.32 7.72 27.16
CA GLU A 83 1.06 8.12 27.80
C GLU A 83 0.11 8.79 26.79
N GLY A 84 0.63 9.65 25.92
CA GLY A 84 -0.15 10.32 24.88
C GLY A 84 -0.76 9.35 23.87
N LEU A 85 -0.01 8.32 23.46
CA LEU A 85 -0.53 7.29 22.56
C LEU A 85 -1.55 6.39 23.26
N THR A 86 -1.29 5.98 24.51
CA THR A 86 -2.22 5.19 25.33
C THR A 86 -3.55 5.92 25.52
N ALA A 87 -3.51 7.22 25.80
CA ALA A 87 -4.71 8.05 25.92
C ALA A 87 -5.49 8.11 24.60
N LEU A 88 -4.79 8.30 23.47
CA LEU A 88 -5.42 8.36 22.15
C LEU A 88 -6.13 7.04 21.81
N ILE A 89 -5.46 5.90 21.96
CA ILE A 89 -6.05 4.61 21.59
C ILE A 89 -7.14 4.13 22.55
N SER A 90 -7.23 4.72 23.74
CA SER A 90 -8.29 4.43 24.72
C SER A 90 -9.55 5.26 24.48
N ASP A 91 -9.44 6.36 23.73
CA ASP A 91 -10.55 7.24 23.42
C ASP A 91 -11.36 6.69 22.23
N ARG A 92 -12.60 6.25 22.52
CA ARG A 92 -13.51 5.67 21.51
C ARG A 92 -13.87 6.62 20.38
N ASN A 93 -13.68 7.93 20.54
CA ASN A 93 -13.88 8.88 19.45
C ASN A 93 -12.86 8.71 18.31
N TYR A 94 -11.68 8.17 18.63
CA TYR A 94 -10.60 8.01 17.66
C TYR A 94 -10.46 6.59 17.12
N ILE A 95 -11.28 5.63 17.55
CA ILE A 95 -11.00 4.20 17.39
C ILE A 95 -12.09 3.52 16.55
N PRO A 96 -11.79 3.10 15.30
CA PRO A 96 -12.73 2.40 14.43
C PRO A 96 -12.84 0.89 14.70
N PHE A 97 -12.33 0.42 15.83
CA PHE A 97 -12.28 -1.00 16.22
C PHE A 97 -13.34 -1.33 17.26
N ASP A 98 -13.88 -2.54 17.20
CA ASP A 98 -14.94 -2.99 18.10
C ASP A 98 -14.44 -3.01 19.55
N SER A 99 -13.18 -3.39 19.78
CA SER A 99 -12.53 -3.31 21.09
C SER A 99 -11.04 -3.00 21.00
N VAL A 100 -10.50 -2.52 22.12
CA VAL A 100 -9.07 -2.21 22.30
C VAL A 100 -8.54 -3.03 23.47
N ALA A 101 -7.38 -3.64 23.29
CA ALA A 101 -6.63 -4.32 24.33
C ALA A 101 -5.19 -3.78 24.33
N ALA A 102 -4.89 -2.86 25.25
CA ALA A 102 -3.60 -2.18 25.32
C ALA A 102 -2.83 -2.56 26.59
N THR A 103 -1.54 -2.86 26.43
CA THR A 103 -0.56 -2.98 27.52
C THR A 103 0.40 -1.81 27.41
N THR A 104 0.50 -0.99 28.47
CA THR A 104 1.47 0.12 28.55
C THR A 104 2.52 -0.21 29.59
N LEU A 105 3.80 -0.07 29.25
CA LEU A 105 4.94 -0.29 30.15
C LEU A 105 5.77 1.01 30.23
N LEU A 106 5.79 1.64 31.40
CA LEU A 106 6.48 2.91 31.63
C LEU A 106 7.65 2.76 32.61
N ASP A 107 8.81 3.32 32.27
CA ASP A 107 9.99 3.37 33.14
C ASP A 107 10.28 2.01 33.80
N HIS A 108 10.21 1.93 35.13
CA HIS A 108 10.48 0.73 35.93
C HIS A 108 9.66 -0.51 35.55
N GLU A 109 8.55 -0.34 34.83
CA GLU A 109 7.74 -1.43 34.32
C GLU A 109 8.27 -2.05 33.03
N ALA A 110 9.06 -1.31 32.27
CA ALA A 110 9.57 -1.71 30.96
C ALA A 110 10.90 -2.48 31.08
N THR A 111 10.87 -3.59 31.84
CA THR A 111 12.00 -4.53 31.97
C THR A 111 12.08 -5.48 30.77
N LYS A 112 13.26 -6.08 30.53
CA LYS A 112 13.43 -7.10 29.48
C LYS A 112 12.42 -8.24 29.58
N GLU A 113 12.19 -8.73 30.79
CA GLU A 113 11.22 -9.79 31.05
C GLU A 113 9.79 -9.37 30.70
N ARG A 114 9.33 -8.19 31.17
CA ARG A 114 7.96 -7.72 30.92
C ARG A 114 7.70 -7.38 29.46
N VAL A 115 8.67 -6.76 28.78
CA VAL A 115 8.57 -6.44 27.34
C VAL A 115 8.52 -7.72 26.51
N ARG A 116 9.39 -8.69 26.79
CA ARG A 116 9.36 -10.01 26.13
C ARG A 116 8.01 -10.70 26.34
N ALA A 117 7.55 -10.80 27.58
CA ALA A 117 6.29 -11.44 27.91
C ALA A 117 5.08 -10.77 27.22
N ALA A 118 5.09 -9.44 27.10
CA ALA A 118 4.02 -8.71 26.40
C ALA A 118 4.02 -8.99 24.89
N LEU A 119 5.19 -9.07 24.25
CA LEU A 119 5.29 -9.45 22.83
C LEU A 119 4.85 -10.90 22.59
N GLU A 120 5.21 -11.82 23.48
CA GLU A 120 4.75 -13.22 23.43
C GLU A 120 3.22 -13.33 23.62
N ASP A 121 2.65 -12.52 24.52
CA ASP A 121 1.20 -12.47 24.74
C ASP A 121 0.44 -11.96 23.50
N LEU A 122 0.99 -10.96 22.78
CA LEU A 122 0.46 -10.55 21.48
C LEU A 122 0.48 -11.71 20.47
N GLY A 123 1.56 -12.51 20.44
CA GLY A 123 1.65 -13.73 19.64
C GLY A 123 0.57 -14.76 19.97
N ARG A 124 0.29 -14.95 21.26
CA ARG A 124 -0.69 -15.93 21.74
C ARG A 124 -2.14 -15.50 21.54
N ARG A 125 -2.44 -14.22 21.74
CA ARG A 125 -3.82 -13.69 21.79
C ARG A 125 -4.31 -13.08 20.47
N SER A 126 -3.41 -12.68 19.57
CA SER A 126 -3.83 -12.09 18.29
C SER A 126 -4.49 -13.11 17.36
N SER A 127 -5.49 -12.64 16.61
CA SER A 127 -6.09 -13.32 15.47
C SER A 127 -5.61 -12.70 14.15
N PRO A 128 -5.74 -13.38 12.99
CA PRO A 128 -5.44 -12.80 11.69
C PRO A 128 -6.27 -11.55 11.32
N GLN A 129 -7.45 -11.35 11.94
CA GLN A 129 -8.31 -10.19 11.70
C GLN A 129 -7.93 -8.97 12.54
N ASP A 130 -7.21 -9.18 13.64
CA ASP A 130 -6.80 -8.13 14.57
C ASP A 130 -5.84 -7.14 13.90
N THR A 131 -5.81 -5.93 14.45
CA THR A 131 -4.74 -4.96 14.20
C THR A 131 -3.86 -4.87 15.42
N VAL A 132 -2.55 -4.96 15.24
CA VAL A 132 -1.56 -4.88 16.32
C VAL A 132 -0.68 -3.65 16.14
N ILE A 133 -0.55 -2.84 17.19
CA ILE A 133 0.41 -1.73 17.25
C ILE A 133 1.46 -2.06 18.33
N VAL A 134 2.73 -1.99 17.97
CA VAL A 134 3.85 -2.04 18.93
C VAL A 134 4.57 -0.70 18.84
N TYR A 135 4.50 0.10 19.91
CA TYR A 135 5.16 1.39 20.00
C TYR A 135 6.29 1.32 21.03
N PHE A 136 7.48 1.75 20.62
CA PHE A 136 8.67 1.78 21.47
C PHE A 136 9.34 3.15 21.41
N SER A 137 9.46 3.81 22.58
CA SER A 137 10.20 5.06 22.76
C SER A 137 11.19 4.92 23.92
N SER A 138 12.48 4.93 23.58
CA SER A 138 13.63 4.79 24.50
C SER A 138 14.93 4.99 23.70
N HIS A 139 16.07 4.68 24.30
CA HIS A 139 17.33 4.50 23.59
C HIS A 139 17.33 3.21 22.77
N GLY A 140 17.97 3.28 21.60
CA GLY A 140 18.48 2.14 20.86
C GLY A 140 20.00 2.21 20.77
N ILE A 141 20.67 1.08 20.66
CA ILE A 141 22.12 1.04 20.50
C ILE A 141 22.52 0.01 19.46
N GLN A 142 23.43 0.38 18.55
CA GLN A 142 24.13 -0.56 17.70
C GLN A 142 25.54 -0.82 18.20
N GLN A 143 25.86 -2.09 18.40
CA GLN A 143 27.18 -2.59 18.79
C GLN A 143 27.63 -3.71 17.84
N ASN A 144 28.84 -4.25 18.03
CA ASN A 144 29.38 -5.44 17.34
C ASN A 144 29.00 -5.57 15.85
N GLN A 145 29.60 -4.76 14.98
CA GLN A 145 29.36 -4.84 13.52
C GLN A 145 27.89 -4.68 13.07
N GLY A 146 27.03 -4.04 13.87
CA GLY A 146 25.67 -3.63 13.46
C GLY A 146 24.52 -4.35 14.18
N GLU A 147 24.81 -5.11 15.23
CA GLU A 147 23.80 -5.68 16.13
C GLU A 147 23.06 -4.55 16.86
N ALA A 148 21.76 -4.42 16.63
CA ALA A 148 20.92 -3.41 17.26
C ALA A 148 20.19 -3.96 18.49
N PHE A 149 20.05 -3.13 19.51
CA PHE A 149 19.38 -3.47 20.76
C PHE A 149 18.40 -2.36 21.14
N TRP A 150 17.25 -2.76 21.66
CA TRP A 150 16.38 -1.90 22.47
C TRP A 150 16.93 -1.83 23.89
N VAL A 151 17.15 -0.61 24.38
CA VAL A 151 17.60 -0.37 25.76
C VAL A 151 16.37 -0.23 26.64
N LEU A 152 16.29 -1.11 27.64
CA LEU A 152 15.17 -1.26 28.55
C LEU A 152 15.54 -0.73 29.94
N HIS A 153 14.57 -0.62 30.84
CA HIS A 153 14.79 -0.02 32.15
C HIS A 153 15.92 -0.72 32.95
N ASP A 154 15.96 -2.04 32.89
CA ASP A 154 16.91 -2.91 33.58
C ASP A 154 18.18 -3.19 32.77
N SER A 155 18.33 -2.57 31.58
CA SER A 155 19.55 -2.66 30.79
C SER A 155 20.75 -2.05 31.52
N ARG A 156 21.92 -2.67 31.34
CA ARG A 156 23.18 -2.28 31.98
C ARG A 156 24.25 -1.98 30.93
N VAL A 157 25.19 -1.13 31.30
CA VAL A 157 26.40 -0.92 30.51
C VAL A 157 27.31 -2.13 30.63
N ASP A 158 27.86 -2.60 29.51
CA ASP A 158 28.93 -3.60 29.52
C ASP A 158 30.18 -2.97 30.13
N MET A 159 30.50 -3.33 31.37
CA MET A 159 31.60 -2.73 32.12
C MET A 159 32.98 -3.10 31.55
N GLU A 160 33.14 -4.26 30.91
CA GLU A 160 34.41 -4.63 30.29
C GLU A 160 34.66 -3.79 29.03
N ALA A 161 33.63 -3.59 28.21
CA ALA A 161 33.67 -2.69 27.07
C ALA A 161 33.87 -1.23 27.53
N TYR A 162 33.14 -0.78 28.56
CA TYR A 162 33.24 0.56 29.11
C TYR A 162 34.66 0.88 29.60
N ASN A 163 35.29 -0.04 30.33
CA ASN A 163 36.68 0.08 30.80
C ASN A 163 37.68 0.16 29.62
N ARG A 164 37.35 -0.47 28.48
CA ARG A 164 38.09 -0.38 27.21
C ARG A 164 37.67 0.80 26.33
N ARG A 165 36.89 1.75 26.87
CA ARG A 165 36.39 2.95 26.16
C ARG A 165 35.47 2.63 24.98
N GLN A 166 34.74 1.52 25.07
CA GLN A 166 33.74 1.11 24.10
C GLN A 166 32.35 1.34 24.70
N LEU A 167 31.44 1.91 23.91
CA LEU A 167 30.07 2.21 24.35
C LEU A 167 29.17 1.04 23.94
N ARG A 168 28.94 0.12 24.88
CA ARG A 168 28.12 -1.08 24.69
C ARG A 168 27.20 -1.31 25.88
N VAL A 169 26.05 -1.93 25.62
CA VAL A 169 25.17 -2.48 26.64
C VAL A 169 25.42 -3.97 26.79
N ASP A 170 25.19 -4.49 27.99
CA ASP A 170 25.21 -5.91 28.28
C ASP A 170 24.06 -6.61 27.51
N PRO A 171 24.35 -7.48 26.53
CA PRO A 171 23.33 -8.18 25.73
C PRO A 171 22.33 -8.98 26.56
N GLU A 172 22.71 -9.44 27.76
CA GLU A 172 21.81 -10.19 28.63
C GLU A 172 20.71 -9.32 29.22
N THR A 173 20.93 -8.01 29.32
CA THR A 173 20.01 -7.05 29.94
C THR A 173 19.30 -6.13 28.95
N ALA A 174 19.76 -6.08 27.69
CA ALA A 174 19.09 -5.41 26.59
C ALA A 174 18.35 -6.40 25.69
N LEU A 175 17.44 -5.92 24.84
CA LEU A 175 16.66 -6.78 23.94
C LEU A 175 17.22 -6.67 22.52
N GLU A 176 17.78 -7.76 22.01
CA GLU A 176 18.44 -7.81 20.71
C GLU A 176 17.43 -7.81 19.55
N GLN A 177 17.79 -7.16 18.44
CA GLN A 177 16.99 -7.08 17.22
C GLN A 177 16.54 -8.44 16.66
N SER A 178 17.41 -9.45 16.70
CA SER A 178 17.08 -10.79 16.19
C SER A 178 15.95 -11.42 17.02
N GLU A 179 16.00 -11.22 18.33
CA GLU A 179 14.97 -11.64 19.27
C GLU A 179 13.67 -10.85 19.07
N ILE A 180 13.74 -9.52 18.96
CA ILE A 180 12.59 -8.65 18.66
C ILE A 180 11.91 -9.12 17.36
N THR A 181 12.68 -9.38 16.32
CA THR A 181 12.17 -9.84 15.03
C THR A 181 11.46 -11.19 15.17
N LYS A 182 12.03 -12.13 15.92
CA LYS A 182 11.41 -13.44 16.19
C LYS A 182 10.09 -13.29 16.94
N LEU A 183 10.06 -12.46 17.99
CA LEU A 183 8.86 -12.19 18.79
C LEU A 183 7.76 -11.53 17.96
N LEU A 184 8.11 -10.49 17.20
CA LEU A 184 7.20 -9.83 16.28
C LEU A 184 6.64 -10.83 15.27
N ASN A 185 7.48 -11.65 14.62
CA ASN A 185 7.04 -12.69 13.67
C ASN A 185 6.10 -13.76 14.28
N GLY A 186 6.11 -13.94 15.61
CA GLY A 186 5.15 -14.78 16.31
C GLY A 186 3.74 -14.19 16.40
N ILE A 187 3.56 -12.89 16.12
CA ILE A 187 2.26 -12.20 16.11
C ILE A 187 1.44 -12.67 14.91
N ARG A 188 0.27 -13.26 15.18
CA ARG A 188 -0.62 -13.86 14.17
C ARG A 188 -1.42 -12.85 13.36
N ALA A 189 -1.58 -11.63 13.87
CA ALA A 189 -2.25 -10.56 13.16
C ALA A 189 -1.59 -10.29 11.80
N ARG A 190 -2.42 -10.21 10.75
CA ARG A 190 -1.96 -9.78 9.43
C ARG A 190 -1.56 -8.31 9.46
N ARG A 191 -2.31 -7.48 10.20
CA ARG A 191 -2.05 -6.04 10.35
C ARG A 191 -1.18 -5.80 11.59
N LEU A 192 0.12 -5.59 11.40
CA LEU A 192 1.07 -5.25 12.47
C LEU A 192 1.81 -3.95 12.12
N LEU A 193 1.65 -2.92 12.95
CA LEU A 193 2.39 -1.68 12.86
C LEU A 193 3.37 -1.60 14.03
N VAL A 194 4.65 -1.45 13.74
CA VAL A 194 5.69 -1.23 14.74
C VAL A 194 6.21 0.20 14.57
N LEU A 195 6.16 1.00 15.63
CA LEU A 195 6.59 2.39 15.65
C LEU A 195 7.77 2.51 16.62
N VAL A 196 8.92 2.95 16.11
CA VAL A 196 10.19 2.97 16.86
C VAL A 196 10.70 4.41 16.93
N ASP A 197 10.46 5.07 18.07
CA ASP A 197 10.96 6.40 18.39
C ASP A 197 12.26 6.30 19.21
N SER A 198 13.33 5.83 18.56
CA SER A 198 14.64 5.66 19.20
C SER A 198 15.78 6.01 18.24
N CYS A 199 16.83 6.65 18.77
CA CYS A 199 18.13 6.75 18.09
C CYS A 199 18.86 5.40 18.20
N PHE A 200 19.61 4.95 17.18
CA PHE A 200 20.50 3.77 17.28
C PHE A 200 21.99 4.14 17.42
N SER A 201 22.29 5.33 17.96
CA SER A 201 23.66 5.84 18.10
C SER A 201 24.21 5.62 19.50
N ALA A 202 25.20 4.75 19.65
CA ALA A 202 25.81 4.42 20.95
C ALA A 202 26.31 5.65 21.75
N ALA A 203 26.78 6.69 21.06
CA ALA A 203 27.33 7.90 21.67
C ALA A 203 26.30 8.81 22.37
N THR A 204 25.00 8.55 22.17
CA THR A 204 23.91 9.29 22.81
C THR A 204 23.30 8.56 23.99
N VAL A 205 23.66 7.29 24.18
CA VAL A 205 23.07 6.38 25.19
C VAL A 205 23.90 6.34 26.48
N ILE A 206 25.22 6.21 26.39
CA ILE A 206 26.11 5.98 27.54
C ILE A 206 26.88 7.26 27.90
N SER A 207 26.81 7.65 29.18
CA SER A 207 27.53 8.82 29.70
C SER A 207 29.03 8.51 29.87
N TYR A 208 29.89 9.17 29.09
CA TYR A 208 31.35 9.00 29.12
C TYR A 208 32.10 10.34 28.92
N PRO A 209 33.24 10.61 29.60
CA PRO A 209 34.06 11.81 29.36
C PRO A 209 34.68 11.82 27.95
N ARG A 210 34.24 12.73 27.08
CA ARG A 210 34.65 12.75 25.65
C ARG A 210 36.04 13.36 25.45
N GLY A 211 36.85 12.69 24.61
CA GLY A 211 37.97 13.31 23.88
C GLY A 211 37.52 13.77 22.48
N LYS A 212 38.22 14.75 21.88
CA LYS A 212 37.84 15.46 20.65
C LYS A 212 37.65 14.62 19.36
N ASN A 213 37.99 13.32 19.36
CA ASN A 213 38.11 12.51 18.13
C ASN A 213 37.15 11.30 18.02
N PHE A 214 36.03 11.25 18.76
CA PHE A 214 35.07 10.15 18.63
C PHE A 214 34.24 10.28 17.34
N LYS A 215 34.37 9.34 16.39
CA LYS A 215 33.52 9.22 15.20
C LYS A 215 32.50 8.10 15.40
N ALA A 216 31.21 8.43 15.35
CA ALA A 216 30.15 7.42 15.40
C ALA A 216 30.16 6.56 14.12
N PRO A 217 30.03 5.23 14.23
CA PRO A 217 29.91 4.36 13.05
C PRO A 217 28.61 4.64 12.28
N LYS A 218 28.62 4.35 10.97
CA LYS A 218 27.38 4.35 10.16
C LYS A 218 26.43 3.27 10.68
N VAL A 219 25.23 3.69 11.03
CA VAL A 219 24.15 2.85 11.54
C VAL A 219 23.29 2.39 10.35
N ARG A 220 23.00 1.08 10.25
CA ARG A 220 22.02 0.55 9.28
C ARG A 220 20.65 0.51 9.93
N ASN A 221 19.55 0.57 9.18
CA ASN A 221 18.24 0.39 9.79
C ASN A 221 18.07 -1.09 10.18
N PRO A 222 17.84 -1.41 11.47
CA PRO A 222 17.79 -2.79 11.94
C PRO A 222 16.56 -3.57 11.44
N PHE A 223 15.58 -2.90 10.85
CA PHE A 223 14.34 -3.49 10.34
C PHE A 223 14.29 -3.62 8.81
N ASP A 224 15.37 -3.32 8.08
CA ASP A 224 15.41 -3.39 6.60
C ASP A 224 15.01 -4.77 6.04
N ASN A 225 15.23 -5.84 6.82
CA ASN A 225 14.90 -7.22 6.44
C ASN A 225 13.57 -7.72 7.01
N PHE A 226 12.80 -6.88 7.72
CA PHE A 226 11.49 -7.25 8.26
C PHE A 226 10.46 -7.32 7.12
N LYS A 227 9.93 -8.53 6.86
CA LYS A 227 9.05 -8.82 5.72
C LYS A 227 7.75 -9.46 6.18
N GLY A 228 6.65 -9.17 5.48
CA GLY A 228 5.37 -9.84 5.65
C GLY A 228 4.17 -8.98 5.26
N GLU A 229 3.09 -9.62 4.82
CA GLU A 229 1.91 -8.91 4.33
C GLU A 229 1.15 -8.24 5.49
N GLY A 230 0.91 -6.92 5.44
CA GLY A 230 0.23 -6.09 6.45
C GLY A 230 1.14 -5.69 7.62
N ARG A 231 2.45 -5.92 7.51
CA ARG A 231 3.41 -5.77 8.61
C ARG A 231 4.42 -4.67 8.28
N VAL A 232 4.39 -3.59 9.05
CA VAL A 232 5.09 -2.34 8.76
C VAL A 232 5.87 -1.89 10.00
N VAL A 233 7.13 -1.48 9.80
CA VAL A 233 7.89 -0.76 10.84
C VAL A 233 8.13 0.66 10.37
N ILE A 234 7.85 1.66 11.21
CA ILE A 234 8.24 3.06 11.00
C ILE A 234 9.24 3.43 12.09
N THR A 235 10.41 3.93 11.72
CA THR A 235 11.41 4.44 12.66
C THR A 235 11.48 5.97 12.59
N ALA A 236 11.80 6.62 13.71
CA ALA A 236 11.83 8.07 13.82
C ALA A 236 12.97 8.75 13.05
N SER A 237 14.06 8.04 12.75
CA SER A 237 15.27 8.61 12.13
C SER A 237 16.00 7.63 11.21
N GLU A 238 16.69 8.14 10.19
CA GLU A 238 17.52 7.37 9.26
C GLU A 238 19.01 7.36 9.68
N GLY A 239 19.64 6.18 9.63
CA GLY A 239 21.09 6.04 9.79
C GLY A 239 21.64 6.68 11.06
N THR A 240 22.54 7.66 10.92
CA THR A 240 23.21 8.35 12.04
C THR A 240 22.43 9.55 12.59
N GLN A 241 21.26 9.87 12.03
CA GLN A 241 20.43 10.97 12.51
C GLN A 241 19.93 10.69 13.94
N ARG A 242 19.66 11.76 14.69
CA ARG A 242 19.11 11.67 16.04
C ARG A 242 17.60 11.85 15.96
N ALA A 243 16.85 11.01 16.66
CA ALA A 243 15.49 11.32 17.08
C ALA A 243 15.56 12.51 18.07
N ALA A 244 14.98 13.65 17.66
CA ALA A 244 15.06 14.90 18.37
C ALA A 244 13.96 15.00 19.44
N GLU A 245 14.35 15.35 20.67
CA GLU A 245 13.47 15.87 21.70
C GLU A 245 13.33 17.39 21.48
N LEU A 246 12.11 17.88 21.24
CA LEU A 246 11.84 19.30 21.08
C LEU A 246 11.10 19.81 22.33
N PRO A 247 11.79 20.51 23.26
CA PRO A 247 11.19 20.89 24.55
C PRO A 247 9.92 21.73 24.41
N SER A 248 9.83 22.54 23.36
CA SER A 248 8.66 23.37 23.04
C SER A 248 7.39 22.55 22.73
N LEU A 249 7.54 21.25 22.41
CA LEU A 249 6.43 20.37 22.05
C LEU A 249 5.98 19.46 23.20
N GLY A 250 6.78 19.34 24.27
CA GLY A 250 6.51 18.41 25.38
C GLY A 250 6.61 16.92 25.00
N HIS A 251 7.18 16.62 23.84
CA HIS A 251 7.21 15.32 23.18
C HIS A 251 8.47 15.17 22.31
N GLY A 252 8.83 13.92 21.96
CA GLY A 252 9.71 13.66 20.82
C GLY A 252 9.10 14.21 19.52
N ALA A 253 9.91 14.73 18.59
CA ALA A 253 9.40 15.33 17.35
C ALA A 253 8.54 14.35 16.54
N PHE A 254 8.99 13.09 16.44
CA PHE A 254 8.26 12.02 15.78
C PHE A 254 6.91 11.77 16.45
N THR A 255 6.90 11.52 17.76
CA THR A 255 5.67 11.21 18.48
C THR A 255 4.68 12.37 18.54
N TYR A 256 5.15 13.61 18.66
CA TYR A 256 4.29 14.78 18.59
C TYR A 256 3.47 14.81 17.29
N PHE A 257 4.14 14.64 16.15
CA PHE A 257 3.46 14.62 14.86
C PHE A 257 2.66 13.35 14.63
N LEU A 258 3.09 12.20 15.17
CA LEU A 258 2.28 10.98 15.14
C LEU A 258 0.93 11.21 15.84
N LEU A 259 0.93 11.76 17.05
CA LEU A 259 -0.30 12.05 17.81
C LEU A 259 -1.19 13.07 17.08
N LYS A 260 -0.60 14.13 16.49
CA LYS A 260 -1.35 15.09 15.67
C LYS A 260 -1.96 14.43 14.44
N GLY A 261 -1.19 13.59 13.76
CA GLY A 261 -1.59 12.86 12.57
C GLY A 261 -2.77 11.93 12.86
N LEU A 262 -2.64 11.10 13.89
CA LEU A 262 -3.68 10.17 14.35
C LEU A 262 -4.95 10.88 14.86
N LYS A 263 -4.84 12.15 15.31
CA LYS A 263 -5.99 13.00 15.64
C LYS A 263 -6.62 13.71 14.44
N GLY A 264 -6.29 13.28 13.22
CA GLY A 264 -6.89 13.76 11.97
C GLY A 264 -6.06 14.78 11.19
N LYS A 265 -4.89 15.22 11.68
CA LYS A 265 -4.03 16.12 10.86
C LYS A 265 -3.36 15.40 9.69
N ALA A 266 -3.30 14.08 9.73
CA ALA A 266 -2.79 13.28 8.64
C ALA A 266 -3.86 12.96 7.59
N ASP A 267 -5.15 13.04 7.93
CA ASP A 267 -6.24 12.79 7.00
C ASP A 267 -6.16 13.80 5.83
N SER A 268 -5.62 13.29 4.74
CA SER A 268 -5.34 14.04 3.52
C SER A 268 -6.55 14.03 2.59
N ASN A 269 -7.38 12.99 2.68
CA ASN A 269 -8.52 12.75 1.79
C ASN A 269 -9.84 13.30 2.35
N LEU A 270 -9.84 13.71 3.62
CA LEU A 270 -10.95 14.23 4.42
C LEU A 270 -12.14 13.26 4.49
N ASP A 271 -11.87 11.96 4.58
CA ASP A 271 -12.89 10.93 4.78
C ASP A 271 -13.17 10.64 6.28
N ASN A 272 -12.47 11.33 7.19
CA ASN A 272 -12.49 11.18 8.65
C ASN A 272 -11.89 9.87 9.16
N VAL A 273 -11.15 9.17 8.32
CA VAL A 273 -10.36 7.98 8.64
C VAL A 273 -8.90 8.33 8.35
N VAL A 274 -8.04 8.10 9.32
CA VAL A 274 -6.60 8.25 9.12
C VAL A 274 -6.02 6.88 8.82
N GLU A 275 -5.51 6.71 7.60
CA GLU A 275 -4.83 5.49 7.19
C GLU A 275 -3.32 5.52 7.50
N LEU A 276 -2.70 4.34 7.61
CA LEU A 276 -1.26 4.20 7.82
C LEU A 276 -0.42 4.95 6.77
N TRP A 277 -0.88 4.96 5.52
CA TRP A 277 -0.19 5.67 4.45
C TRP A 277 -0.20 7.19 4.65
N GLU A 278 -1.30 7.73 5.15
CA GLU A 278 -1.44 9.16 5.45
C GLU A 278 -0.57 9.55 6.64
N ILE A 279 -0.52 8.70 7.68
CA ILE A 279 0.42 8.86 8.79
C ILE A 279 1.84 8.89 8.30
N TRP A 280 2.25 7.94 7.46
CA TRP A 280 3.62 7.89 6.94
C TRP A 280 4.01 9.19 6.24
N GLN A 281 3.19 9.69 5.31
CA GLN A 281 3.49 10.92 4.59
C GLN A 281 3.49 12.15 5.50
N TYR A 282 2.52 12.22 6.41
CA TYR A 282 2.42 13.30 7.38
C TYR A 282 3.67 13.36 8.24
N LEU A 283 4.15 12.20 8.72
CA LEU A 283 5.36 12.08 9.52
C LEU A 283 6.60 12.46 8.71
N ASP A 284 6.79 11.90 7.52
CA ASP A 284 7.96 12.19 6.66
C ASP A 284 8.08 13.71 6.43
N LYS A 285 6.98 14.37 6.11
CA LYS A 285 6.98 15.82 5.90
C LYS A 285 7.16 16.61 7.19
N LYS A 286 6.31 16.40 8.19
CA LYS A 286 6.22 17.29 9.35
C LYS A 286 7.40 17.14 10.31
N VAL A 287 7.90 15.92 10.50
CA VAL A 287 9.08 15.67 11.34
C VAL A 287 10.30 16.32 10.67
N THR A 288 10.51 16.08 9.38
CA THR A 288 11.61 16.68 8.61
C THR A 288 11.55 18.20 8.68
N ASP A 289 10.40 18.81 8.37
CA ASP A 289 10.23 20.26 8.34
C ASP A 289 10.47 20.90 9.73
N ALA A 290 9.98 20.28 10.80
CA ALA A 290 10.10 20.82 12.15
C ALA A 290 11.54 20.73 12.69
N VAL A 291 12.20 19.59 12.50
CA VAL A 291 13.57 19.38 12.99
C VAL A 291 14.55 20.22 12.18
N HIS A 292 14.33 20.37 10.87
CA HIS A 292 15.14 21.23 10.02
C HIS A 292 15.09 22.71 10.44
N LYS A 293 13.91 23.21 10.85
CA LYS A 293 13.74 24.59 11.35
C LYS A 293 14.57 24.89 12.61
N GLU A 294 14.80 23.87 13.44
CA GLU A 294 15.63 23.96 14.64
C GLU A 294 17.12 23.68 14.35
N GLY A 295 17.51 23.59 13.06
CA GLY A 295 18.89 23.33 12.62
C GLY A 295 19.34 21.88 12.75
N GLY A 296 18.41 20.95 13.00
CA GLY A 296 18.69 19.52 13.10
C GLY A 296 18.44 18.76 11.79
N GLU A 297 18.71 17.45 11.82
CA GLU A 297 18.39 16.52 10.73
C GLU A 297 17.75 15.26 11.30
N GLN A 298 16.50 15.00 10.89
CA GLN A 298 15.74 13.80 11.24
C GLN A 298 14.75 13.50 10.11
N ARG A 299 14.84 12.30 9.54
CA ARG A 299 13.91 11.77 8.54
C ARG A 299 13.37 10.42 9.03
N PRO A 300 12.05 10.30 9.23
CA PRO A 300 11.45 9.00 9.50
C PRO A 300 11.75 8.01 8.37
N THR A 301 11.79 6.72 8.67
CA THR A 301 11.92 5.66 7.66
C THR A 301 10.87 4.59 7.86
N ILE A 302 10.61 3.80 6.82
CA ILE A 302 9.60 2.74 6.84
C ILE A 302 10.17 1.47 6.21
N SER A 303 10.10 0.33 6.92
CA SER A 303 10.73 -0.95 6.49
C SER A 303 9.95 -1.66 5.38
N SER A 304 8.66 -1.39 5.29
CA SER A 304 7.78 -1.95 4.27
C SER A 304 6.74 -0.91 3.90
N VAL A 305 6.97 -0.22 2.79
CA VAL A 305 6.03 0.78 2.24
C VAL A 305 4.80 0.10 1.62
N HIS A 306 4.84 -1.23 1.49
CA HIS A 306 4.11 -1.98 0.48
C HIS A 306 2.63 -2.23 0.79
N LEU A 307 2.11 -1.91 1.98
CA LEU A 307 0.80 -2.39 2.47
C LEU A 307 0.06 -1.39 3.38
N THR A 308 0.15 -0.12 3.06
CA THR A 308 -0.31 0.98 3.93
C THR A 308 -1.71 1.53 3.58
N HIS A 309 -2.28 1.13 2.44
CA HIS A 309 -3.60 1.56 1.99
C HIS A 309 -4.67 0.52 2.36
N GLY A 310 -5.79 0.95 2.94
CA GLY A 310 -6.76 0.04 3.57
C GLY A 310 -6.33 -0.46 4.96
N PHE A 311 -5.41 0.26 5.59
CA PHE A 311 -4.99 0.05 6.99
C PHE A 311 -5.48 1.26 7.82
N PRO A 312 -6.76 1.32 8.20
CA PRO A 312 -7.28 2.37 9.06
C PRO A 312 -6.64 2.26 10.45
N LEU A 313 -6.16 3.39 10.97
CA LEU A 313 -5.55 3.45 12.30
C LEU A 313 -6.49 4.15 13.28
N THR A 314 -7.05 5.28 12.87
CA THR A 314 -7.94 6.07 13.71
C THR A 314 -9.07 6.69 12.89
N THR A 315 -10.16 7.03 13.57
CA THR A 315 -11.14 8.02 13.13
C THR A 315 -10.93 9.29 13.93
N TYR A 316 -11.67 10.36 13.66
CA TYR A 316 -11.72 11.49 14.59
C TYR A 316 -13.06 12.21 14.51
N PRO A 317 -13.59 12.71 15.64
CA PRO A 317 -14.84 13.45 15.65
C PRO A 317 -14.61 14.84 15.04
N LEU A 318 -15.48 15.25 14.12
CA LEU A 318 -15.61 16.65 13.72
C LEU A 318 -16.09 17.43 14.95
N GLY A 319 -15.23 18.22 15.58
CA GLY A 319 -15.69 19.22 16.56
C GLY A 319 -16.49 20.28 15.82
N ASP A 320 -17.80 20.39 16.07
CA ASP A 320 -18.79 21.39 15.60
C ASP A 320 -18.56 22.07 14.23
N VAL A 321 -17.85 21.42 13.31
CA VAL A 321 -17.97 21.69 11.89
C VAL A 321 -19.30 21.05 11.54
N GLN A 322 -20.27 21.89 11.16
CA GLN A 322 -21.57 21.47 10.63
C GLN A 322 -21.37 20.14 9.91
N LYS A 323 -21.93 19.08 10.49
CA LYS A 323 -22.22 17.84 9.78
C LYS A 323 -22.65 18.32 8.39
N PRO A 324 -21.92 18.02 7.29
CA PRO A 324 -22.47 18.31 5.98
C PRO A 324 -23.86 17.72 6.06
N ALA A 325 -24.88 18.57 5.89
CA ALA A 325 -26.27 18.16 6.01
C ALA A 325 -26.34 16.80 5.32
N SER A 326 -26.80 15.77 6.05
CA SER A 326 -27.01 14.42 5.51
C SER A 326 -27.36 14.59 4.04
N LEU A 327 -26.48 14.12 3.14
CA LEU A 327 -26.56 14.43 1.71
C LEU A 327 -28.03 14.43 1.34
N PRO A 328 -28.57 15.54 0.77
CA PRO A 328 -29.97 15.59 0.39
C PRO A 328 -30.25 14.31 -0.39
N GLY A 329 -31.27 13.58 0.10
CA GLY A 329 -31.39 12.13 -0.03
C GLY A 329 -30.99 11.63 -1.41
N LYS A 330 -30.24 10.51 -1.40
CA LYS A 330 -29.90 9.64 -2.55
C LYS A 330 -30.53 10.19 -3.83
N PRO A 331 -29.83 11.10 -4.53
CA PRO A 331 -30.48 11.77 -5.62
C PRO A 331 -30.86 10.71 -6.65
N ASP A 332 -32.09 10.78 -7.12
CA ASP A 332 -32.62 9.95 -8.18
C ASP A 332 -31.80 10.27 -9.43
N HIS A 333 -30.70 9.54 -9.63
CA HIS A 333 -29.69 9.79 -10.65
C HIS A 333 -29.52 8.51 -11.45
N THR A 334 -30.46 8.31 -12.36
CA THR A 334 -30.55 7.21 -13.32
C THR A 334 -29.41 7.14 -14.36
N THR A 335 -28.25 7.79 -14.18
CA THR A 335 -27.27 7.90 -15.29
C THR A 335 -25.76 7.87 -14.98
N ALA A 336 -25.28 7.85 -13.73
CA ALA A 336 -23.81 7.87 -13.51
C ALA A 336 -23.12 6.50 -13.73
N VAL A 337 -23.89 5.43 -13.60
CA VAL A 337 -23.56 4.05 -13.94
C VAL A 337 -24.83 3.51 -14.57
N PRO A 338 -24.78 2.64 -15.60
CA PRO A 338 -26.01 2.17 -16.21
C PRO A 338 -26.95 1.56 -15.17
N PRO A 339 -28.25 1.90 -15.19
CA PRO A 339 -29.23 1.42 -14.23
C PRO A 339 -29.38 -0.09 -14.37
N ASP A 340 -28.75 -0.84 -13.45
CA ASP A 340 -28.87 -2.28 -13.14
C ASP A 340 -28.82 -3.31 -14.29
N ALA A 341 -28.83 -2.91 -15.57
CA ALA A 341 -28.97 -3.76 -16.75
C ALA A 341 -27.71 -3.92 -17.60
N GLU A 342 -26.72 -3.01 -17.53
CA GLU A 342 -25.51 -3.10 -18.39
C GLU A 342 -24.27 -3.69 -17.70
N TRP A 343 -24.33 -4.01 -16.41
CA TRP A 343 -23.23 -4.70 -15.75
C TRP A 343 -23.07 -6.11 -16.30
N ILE A 344 -21.87 -6.44 -16.79
CA ILE A 344 -21.60 -7.79 -17.28
C ILE A 344 -21.21 -8.67 -16.11
N THR A 345 -22.03 -9.67 -15.81
CA THR A 345 -21.75 -10.64 -14.76
C THR A 345 -20.75 -11.69 -15.28
N ILE A 346 -19.63 -11.82 -14.59
CA ILE A 346 -18.63 -12.85 -14.82
C ILE A 346 -18.64 -13.83 -13.64
N ASN A 347 -18.69 -15.13 -13.93
CA ASN A 347 -18.68 -16.16 -12.90
C ASN A 347 -17.24 -16.37 -12.43
N LYS A 348 -16.97 -16.20 -11.13
CA LYS A 348 -15.76 -16.76 -10.52
C LYS A 348 -16.00 -18.26 -10.37
N ASP A 349 -15.11 -19.07 -10.92
CA ASP A 349 -15.11 -20.52 -10.65
C ASP A 349 -15.00 -20.71 -9.12
N VAL A 350 -16.13 -21.06 -8.49
CA VAL A 350 -16.32 -21.24 -7.04
C VAL A 350 -16.35 -19.92 -6.23
N GLY A 351 -17.30 -19.03 -6.50
CA GLY A 351 -17.55 -17.85 -5.66
C GLY A 351 -18.57 -16.87 -6.25
N MET A 352 -19.08 -15.93 -5.44
CA MET A 352 -20.09 -14.92 -5.79
C MET A 352 -19.88 -14.27 -7.17
N PRO A 353 -20.96 -13.97 -7.93
CA PRO A 353 -20.88 -13.35 -9.25
C PRO A 353 -20.22 -11.97 -9.18
N LEU A 354 -19.22 -11.71 -10.03
CA LEU A 354 -18.62 -10.38 -10.15
C LEU A 354 -19.28 -9.61 -11.30
N ARG A 355 -19.70 -8.38 -11.05
CA ARG A 355 -20.25 -7.47 -12.05
C ARG A 355 -19.16 -6.53 -12.53
N VAL A 356 -18.91 -6.47 -13.84
CA VAL A 356 -17.88 -5.63 -14.47
C VAL A 356 -18.53 -4.56 -15.34
N SER A 357 -18.00 -3.33 -15.33
CA SER A 357 -18.49 -2.29 -16.24
C SER A 357 -18.19 -2.70 -17.70
N PRO A 358 -19.16 -2.51 -18.62
CA PRO A 358 -19.01 -2.98 -20.00
C PRO A 358 -17.89 -2.22 -20.75
N THR A 359 -17.53 -1.03 -20.30
CA THR A 359 -16.48 -0.17 -20.87
C THR A 359 -15.56 0.38 -19.77
N GLU A 360 -14.50 1.07 -20.20
CA GLU A 360 -13.81 2.07 -19.37
C GLU A 360 -14.77 3.19 -18.95
N ILE A 361 -14.41 3.89 -17.87
CA ILE A 361 -15.13 5.09 -17.43
C ILE A 361 -14.88 6.23 -18.41
N THR A 362 -15.96 6.86 -18.88
CA THR A 362 -15.90 7.94 -19.88
C THR A 362 -15.66 9.33 -19.26
N ASN A 363 -15.25 10.30 -20.09
CA ASN A 363 -15.16 11.71 -19.63
C ASN A 363 -16.51 12.23 -19.10
N ARG A 364 -17.62 11.82 -19.71
CA ARG A 364 -18.98 12.19 -19.27
C ARG A 364 -19.29 11.65 -17.87
N GLN A 365 -19.06 10.37 -17.64
CA GLN A 365 -19.25 9.76 -16.31
C GLN A 365 -18.33 10.39 -15.26
N PHE A 366 -17.06 10.62 -15.61
CA PHE A 366 -16.11 11.21 -14.68
C PHE A 366 -16.46 12.67 -14.34
N LEU A 367 -17.07 13.42 -15.27
CA LEU A 367 -17.58 14.76 -14.98
C LEU A 367 -18.69 14.73 -13.92
N ASP A 368 -19.60 13.75 -13.96
CA ASP A 368 -20.63 13.61 -12.93
C ASP A 368 -20.02 13.44 -11.53
N PHE A 369 -18.98 12.60 -11.42
CA PHE A 369 -18.20 12.44 -10.19
C PHE A 369 -17.55 13.75 -9.73
N VAL A 370 -16.88 14.46 -10.64
CA VAL A 370 -16.20 15.73 -10.34
C VAL A 370 -17.19 16.82 -9.91
N MET A 371 -18.39 16.83 -10.51
CA MET A 371 -19.46 17.76 -10.17
C MET A 371 -20.08 17.43 -8.81
N ALA A 372 -20.29 16.15 -8.50
CA ALA A 372 -20.77 15.68 -7.20
C ALA A 372 -19.72 15.83 -6.09
N ASN A 373 -18.43 15.79 -6.43
CA ASN A 373 -17.33 15.85 -5.48
C ASN A 373 -16.33 16.96 -5.85
N PRO A 374 -16.64 18.24 -5.54
CA PRO A 374 -15.82 19.37 -5.97
C PRO A 374 -14.35 19.33 -5.53
N LYS A 375 -13.98 18.51 -4.54
CA LYS A 375 -12.58 18.28 -4.12
C LYS A 375 -11.74 17.61 -5.21
N TRP A 376 -12.36 16.85 -6.11
CA TRP A 376 -11.72 16.17 -7.24
C TRP A 376 -11.73 17.00 -8.52
N ARG A 377 -12.15 18.27 -8.48
CA ARG A 377 -11.96 19.16 -9.63
C ARG A 377 -10.47 19.43 -9.83
N LYS A 378 -10.05 19.57 -11.09
CA LYS A 378 -8.65 19.83 -11.43
C LYS A 378 -8.04 21.10 -10.80
N ASP A 379 -8.88 22.07 -10.42
CA ASP A 379 -8.47 23.31 -9.75
C ASP A 379 -8.42 23.19 -8.21
N ARG A 380 -8.79 22.03 -7.65
CA ARG A 380 -8.94 21.81 -6.20
C ARG A 380 -8.30 20.55 -5.68
N ILE A 381 -8.08 19.56 -6.55
CA ILE A 381 -7.42 18.31 -6.16
C ILE A 381 -6.07 18.64 -5.50
N PRO A 382 -5.79 18.09 -4.30
CA PRO A 382 -4.49 18.26 -3.69
C PRO A 382 -3.37 17.68 -4.55
N GLU A 383 -2.23 18.41 -4.65
CA GLU A 383 -1.01 17.97 -5.36
C GLU A 383 -0.55 16.56 -4.94
N TYR A 384 -0.94 16.14 -3.75
CA TYR A 384 -0.63 14.81 -3.25
C TYR A 384 -1.21 13.67 -4.11
N TYR A 385 -2.39 13.85 -4.73
CA TYR A 385 -3.06 12.79 -5.49
C TYR A 385 -2.65 12.70 -6.95
N HIS A 386 -1.77 13.58 -7.42
CA HIS A 386 -1.38 13.62 -8.81
C HIS A 386 0.07 14.09 -8.99
N ASP A 387 0.57 14.00 -10.22
CA ASP A 387 1.92 14.36 -10.63
C ASP A 387 2.00 15.74 -11.30
N GLY A 388 0.94 16.53 -11.19
CA GLY A 388 0.75 17.80 -11.88
C GLY A 388 -0.06 17.72 -13.18
N ASP A 389 -0.29 16.53 -13.74
CA ASP A 389 -0.96 16.35 -15.03
C ASP A 389 -2.45 15.96 -14.93
N TYR A 390 -3.05 16.02 -13.73
CA TYR A 390 -4.44 15.60 -13.51
C TYR A 390 -5.44 16.38 -14.37
N LEU A 391 -6.23 15.64 -15.16
CA LEU A 391 -7.18 16.17 -16.15
C LEU A 391 -6.55 17.29 -17.01
N ARG A 392 -5.28 17.12 -17.39
CA ARG A 392 -4.54 18.12 -18.18
C ARG A 392 -5.26 18.47 -19.48
N HIS A 393 -5.86 17.48 -20.13
CA HIS A 393 -6.60 17.65 -21.38
C HIS A 393 -7.92 18.41 -21.22
N TRP A 394 -8.49 18.47 -20.02
CA TRP A 394 -9.76 19.18 -19.80
C TRP A 394 -9.58 20.70 -19.94
N PRO A 395 -10.39 21.39 -20.76
CA PRO A 395 -10.29 22.85 -20.91
C PRO A 395 -10.62 23.62 -19.63
N GLY A 396 -11.37 23.02 -18.70
CA GLY A 396 -11.73 23.67 -17.44
C GLY A 396 -12.12 22.69 -16.33
N PRO A 397 -12.35 23.18 -15.10
CA PRO A 397 -12.59 22.34 -13.93
C PRO A 397 -13.94 21.63 -13.90
N LYS A 398 -14.81 21.93 -14.87
CA LYS A 398 -16.16 21.37 -15.00
C LYS A 398 -16.49 21.01 -16.44
N THR A 399 -15.48 20.90 -17.30
CA THR A 399 -15.67 20.74 -18.74
C THR A 399 -14.57 19.84 -19.30
N TYR A 400 -14.97 18.77 -19.96
CA TYR A 400 -14.10 17.92 -20.78
C TYR A 400 -14.00 18.45 -22.22
N PRO A 401 -13.05 17.98 -23.05
CA PRO A 401 -12.96 18.38 -24.45
C PRO A 401 -14.19 17.96 -25.26
N LYS A 402 -14.70 18.88 -26.10
CA LYS A 402 -15.86 18.63 -26.97
C LYS A 402 -15.58 17.45 -27.92
N GLY A 403 -16.53 16.53 -28.05
CA GLY A 403 -16.41 15.35 -28.91
C GLY A 403 -15.73 14.15 -28.25
N LEU A 404 -15.30 14.26 -26.99
CA LEU A 404 -14.69 13.18 -26.21
C LEU A 404 -15.61 12.67 -25.08
N GLU A 405 -16.92 12.94 -25.17
CA GLU A 405 -17.92 12.57 -24.17
C GLU A 405 -17.88 11.07 -23.86
N ASP A 406 -17.77 10.26 -24.92
CA ASP A 406 -17.81 8.79 -24.90
C ASP A 406 -16.42 8.16 -25.05
N HIS A 407 -15.37 8.95 -24.89
CA HIS A 407 -14.00 8.44 -24.82
C HIS A 407 -13.65 8.14 -23.36
N PRO A 408 -12.74 7.19 -23.10
CA PRO A 408 -12.25 6.95 -21.74
C PRO A 408 -11.68 8.25 -21.16
N VAL A 409 -11.96 8.50 -19.88
CA VAL A 409 -11.25 9.54 -19.15
C VAL A 409 -9.80 9.10 -18.99
N THR A 410 -8.87 9.96 -19.40
CA THR A 410 -7.43 9.79 -19.17
C THR A 410 -6.89 10.93 -18.32
N TYR A 411 -5.59 10.98 -18.05
CA TYR A 411 -5.00 11.94 -17.10
C TYR A 411 -5.61 11.82 -15.69
N VAL A 412 -5.94 10.59 -15.28
CA VAL A 412 -6.48 10.30 -13.96
C VAL A 412 -5.49 9.43 -13.18
N SER A 413 -5.19 9.85 -11.95
CA SER A 413 -4.38 9.07 -11.03
C SER A 413 -5.16 7.88 -10.50
N TRP A 414 -4.44 6.91 -9.95
CA TRP A 414 -5.06 5.76 -9.28
C TRP A 414 -5.98 6.20 -8.13
N PHE A 415 -5.60 7.27 -7.41
CA PHE A 415 -6.40 7.82 -6.31
C PHE A 415 -7.75 8.36 -6.78
N ALA A 416 -7.76 9.11 -7.88
CA ALA A 416 -8.98 9.64 -8.45
C ALA A 416 -9.88 8.53 -9.03
N ALA A 417 -9.26 7.50 -9.64
CA ALA A 417 -9.96 6.32 -10.12
C ALA A 417 -10.63 5.52 -8.97
N LYS A 418 -9.91 5.30 -7.85
CA LYS A 418 -10.47 4.64 -6.65
C LYS A 418 -11.61 5.46 -6.05
N ALA A 419 -11.44 6.77 -5.90
CA ALA A 419 -12.47 7.63 -5.33
C ALA A 419 -13.73 7.69 -6.20
N PHE A 420 -13.58 7.69 -7.53
CA PHE A 420 -14.70 7.52 -8.45
C PHE A 420 -15.42 6.19 -8.19
N ALA A 421 -14.66 5.09 -8.13
CA ALA A 421 -15.24 3.77 -7.95
C ALA A 421 -16.06 3.69 -6.64
N GLU A 422 -15.52 4.21 -5.54
CA GLU A 422 -16.21 4.26 -4.24
C GLU A 422 -17.47 5.14 -4.28
N TRP A 423 -17.38 6.33 -4.88
CA TRP A 423 -18.54 7.21 -5.07
C TRP A 423 -19.63 6.53 -5.89
N ALA A 424 -19.23 5.75 -6.90
CA ALA A 424 -20.11 4.94 -7.70
C ALA A 424 -20.56 3.65 -6.98
N GLY A 425 -20.29 3.43 -5.69
CA GLY A 425 -20.67 2.19 -4.99
C GLY A 425 -20.04 0.93 -5.62
N ALA A 426 -18.82 1.06 -6.12
CA ALA A 426 -18.03 0.06 -6.82
C ALA A 426 -16.58 0.06 -6.31
N ARG A 427 -15.71 -0.71 -6.95
CA ARG A 427 -14.26 -0.72 -6.70
C ARG A 427 -13.48 -0.90 -8.00
N LEU A 428 -12.17 -0.65 -7.97
CA LEU A 428 -11.28 -1.03 -9.07
C LEU A 428 -11.17 -2.58 -9.13
N PRO A 429 -11.04 -3.18 -10.33
CA PRO A 429 -10.82 -4.61 -10.46
C PRO A 429 -9.45 -5.01 -9.88
N SER A 430 -9.34 -6.23 -9.36
CA SER A 430 -8.01 -6.86 -9.21
C SER A 430 -7.45 -7.28 -10.58
N GLU A 431 -6.17 -7.61 -10.66
CA GLU A 431 -5.51 -8.10 -11.87
C GLU A 431 -6.22 -9.36 -12.34
N SER A 432 -6.48 -10.26 -11.40
CA SER A 432 -7.14 -11.54 -11.66
C SER A 432 -8.55 -11.34 -12.19
N GLU A 433 -9.32 -10.40 -11.63
CA GLU A 433 -10.66 -10.06 -12.09
C GLU A 433 -10.64 -9.43 -13.48
N TRP A 434 -9.74 -8.47 -13.70
CA TRP A 434 -9.54 -7.84 -15.00
C TRP A 434 -9.16 -8.86 -16.07
N THR A 435 -8.23 -9.75 -15.73
CA THR A 435 -7.72 -10.79 -16.64
C THR A 435 -8.79 -11.83 -16.96
N THR A 436 -9.57 -12.23 -15.95
CA THR A 436 -10.72 -13.12 -16.15
C THR A 436 -11.70 -12.46 -17.11
N ALA A 437 -12.11 -11.21 -16.85
CA ALA A 437 -12.99 -10.42 -17.72
C ALA A 437 -12.46 -10.39 -19.16
N ALA A 438 -11.15 -10.16 -19.34
CA ALA A 438 -10.52 -10.09 -20.66
C ALA A 438 -10.49 -11.44 -21.38
N SER A 439 -10.29 -12.54 -20.65
CA SER A 439 -10.22 -13.88 -21.22
C SER A 439 -11.57 -14.43 -21.72
N GLY A 440 -12.70 -13.86 -21.29
CA GLY A 440 -14.04 -14.36 -21.62
C GLY A 440 -14.33 -15.72 -20.98
N GLY A 441 -13.85 -15.93 -19.74
CA GLY A 441 -14.03 -17.17 -18.97
C GLY A 441 -13.21 -18.36 -19.46
N LYS A 442 -12.19 -18.13 -20.31
CA LYS A 442 -11.35 -19.20 -20.87
C LYS A 442 -9.96 -19.30 -20.23
N GLY A 443 -9.57 -18.39 -19.35
CA GLY A 443 -8.30 -18.48 -18.59
C GLY A 443 -8.44 -19.27 -17.29
N THR A 444 -7.35 -19.88 -16.80
CA THR A 444 -7.32 -20.51 -15.46
C THR A 444 -6.48 -19.68 -14.50
N VAL A 445 -7.03 -19.38 -13.32
CA VAL A 445 -6.31 -18.73 -12.22
C VAL A 445 -5.47 -19.79 -11.52
N SER A 446 -4.14 -19.76 -11.67
CA SER A 446 -3.26 -20.57 -10.82
C SER A 446 -2.79 -19.74 -9.62
N GLN A 447 -2.52 -20.39 -8.49
CA GLN A 447 -2.00 -19.75 -7.28
C GLN A 447 -0.63 -19.05 -7.48
N THR A 448 0.00 -19.19 -8.66
CA THR A 448 1.27 -18.58 -9.04
C THR A 448 1.15 -17.58 -10.21
N GLY A 449 -0.08 -17.25 -10.62
CA GLY A 449 -0.39 -16.34 -11.74
C GLY A 449 -1.43 -16.91 -12.71
N VAL A 450 -1.96 -16.08 -13.60
CA VAL A 450 -3.00 -16.52 -14.55
C VAL A 450 -2.37 -17.33 -15.69
N SER A 451 -2.86 -18.56 -15.92
CA SER A 451 -2.56 -19.32 -17.13
C SER A 451 -3.52 -18.88 -18.23
N LEU A 452 -2.97 -18.16 -19.22
CA LEU A 452 -3.74 -17.59 -20.30
C LEU A 452 -3.90 -18.58 -21.46
N THR A 453 -5.14 -18.92 -21.81
CA THR A 453 -5.46 -19.64 -23.06
C THR A 453 -5.65 -18.69 -24.25
N ARG A 454 -5.80 -17.38 -23.98
CA ARG A 454 -5.99 -16.30 -24.95
C ARG A 454 -4.96 -15.18 -24.78
N LEU A 455 -4.36 -14.74 -25.88
CA LEU A 455 -3.44 -13.60 -25.91
C LEU A 455 -4.17 -12.25 -25.98
N TYR A 456 -5.30 -12.18 -26.67
CA TYR A 456 -6.16 -11.00 -26.81
C TYR A 456 -7.62 -11.36 -26.47
N PRO A 457 -8.49 -10.40 -26.13
CA PRO A 457 -9.89 -10.68 -25.81
C PRO A 457 -10.62 -11.50 -26.88
N TRP A 458 -10.30 -11.24 -28.15
CA TRP A 458 -10.88 -11.93 -29.32
C TRP A 458 -10.17 -13.24 -29.70
N GLY A 459 -9.03 -13.60 -29.09
CA GLY A 459 -8.31 -14.85 -29.36
C GLY A 459 -6.79 -14.70 -29.44
N ASN A 460 -6.12 -15.66 -30.09
CA ASN A 460 -4.65 -15.75 -30.11
C ASN A 460 -3.97 -15.06 -31.30
N LYS A 461 -4.73 -14.68 -32.33
CA LYS A 461 -4.22 -14.01 -33.52
C LYS A 461 -4.41 -12.50 -33.38
N TRP A 462 -3.31 -11.75 -33.49
CA TRP A 462 -3.36 -10.29 -33.55
C TRP A 462 -4.21 -9.83 -34.73
N ASN A 463 -5.08 -8.85 -34.49
CA ASN A 463 -5.85 -8.17 -35.50
C ASN A 463 -5.92 -6.68 -35.17
N PRO A 464 -5.21 -5.81 -35.92
CA PRO A 464 -5.16 -4.37 -35.64
C PRO A 464 -6.52 -3.67 -35.78
N ALA A 465 -7.47 -4.25 -36.51
CA ALA A 465 -8.81 -3.67 -36.68
C ALA A 465 -9.75 -3.89 -35.47
N LEU A 466 -9.30 -4.57 -34.41
CA LEU A 466 -10.12 -4.93 -33.25
C LEU A 466 -9.77 -4.15 -31.98
N CYS A 467 -8.82 -3.23 -32.02
CA CYS A 467 -8.52 -2.36 -30.88
C CYS A 467 -7.86 -1.07 -31.35
N ASN A 468 -7.87 -0.05 -30.49
CA ASN A 468 -7.10 1.18 -30.71
C ASN A 468 -5.65 0.99 -30.23
N HIS A 469 -4.66 1.19 -31.10
CA HIS A 469 -3.24 0.90 -30.84
C HIS A 469 -2.31 1.85 -31.62
N ARG A 470 -0.99 1.85 -31.29
CA ARG A 470 0.00 2.83 -31.81
C ARG A 470 0.05 2.97 -33.32
N SER A 471 0.00 1.84 -34.03
CA SER A 471 0.05 1.79 -35.50
C SER A 471 -1.32 1.91 -36.17
N GLY A 472 -2.36 2.28 -35.42
CA GLY A 472 -3.70 2.54 -35.93
C GLY A 472 -3.82 3.90 -36.60
N THR A 473 -5.03 4.26 -37.02
CA THR A 473 -5.33 5.56 -37.64
C THR A 473 -5.64 6.66 -36.62
N ASP A 474 -6.00 6.28 -35.40
CA ASP A 474 -6.36 7.21 -34.33
C ASP A 474 -5.10 7.75 -33.63
N THR A 475 -5.10 9.04 -33.33
CA THR A 475 -3.96 9.73 -32.68
C THR A 475 -4.17 9.97 -31.18
N GLY A 476 -5.22 9.38 -30.63
CA GLY A 476 -5.65 9.52 -29.23
C GLY A 476 -6.60 8.39 -28.86
N THR A 477 -7.34 8.56 -27.76
CA THR A 477 -8.40 7.62 -27.39
C THR A 477 -9.49 7.59 -28.45
N ALA A 478 -10.21 6.47 -28.54
CA ALA A 478 -11.40 6.30 -29.35
C ALA A 478 -12.63 6.21 -28.44
N SER A 479 -13.82 6.38 -29.01
CA SER A 479 -15.07 6.10 -28.31
C SER A 479 -15.05 4.68 -27.74
N VAL A 480 -15.56 4.49 -26.53
CA VAL A 480 -15.54 3.20 -25.83
C VAL A 480 -16.32 2.09 -26.55
N HIS A 481 -17.11 2.42 -27.58
CA HIS A 481 -17.83 1.45 -28.41
C HIS A 481 -17.23 1.29 -29.82
N ALA A 482 -16.12 1.96 -30.15
CA ALA A 482 -15.58 1.97 -31.52
C ALA A 482 -15.14 0.59 -32.05
N PHE A 483 -14.76 -0.33 -31.16
CA PHE A 483 -14.20 -1.64 -31.51
C PHE A 483 -15.10 -2.79 -31.06
N GLU A 484 -16.34 -2.83 -31.58
CA GLU A 484 -17.36 -3.76 -31.08
C GLU A 484 -16.94 -5.24 -31.12
N ARG A 485 -16.23 -5.63 -32.19
CA ARG A 485 -15.73 -7.00 -32.42
C ARG A 485 -14.46 -7.33 -31.63
N GLY A 486 -13.90 -6.35 -30.94
CA GLY A 486 -12.69 -6.47 -30.12
C GLY A 486 -12.96 -6.77 -28.64
N GLY A 487 -14.21 -6.68 -28.20
CA GLY A 487 -14.56 -6.94 -26.81
C GLY A 487 -14.47 -8.43 -26.42
N SER A 488 -14.42 -8.67 -25.11
CA SER A 488 -14.53 -10.00 -24.54
C SER A 488 -15.99 -10.40 -24.37
N LEU A 489 -16.38 -11.53 -24.96
CA LEU A 489 -17.77 -12.02 -24.96
C LEU A 489 -18.08 -12.84 -23.70
N TRP A 490 -19.17 -12.48 -23.03
CA TRP A 490 -19.75 -13.18 -21.87
C TRP A 490 -21.25 -13.43 -22.09
N PRO A 491 -21.87 -14.38 -21.35
CA PRO A 491 -23.31 -14.67 -21.50
C PRO A 491 -24.22 -13.45 -21.29
N GLY A 492 -23.80 -12.46 -20.49
CA GLY A 492 -24.53 -11.22 -20.21
C GLY A 492 -24.23 -10.06 -21.15
N GLY A 493 -23.33 -10.22 -22.13
CA GLY A 493 -22.94 -9.17 -23.06
C GLY A 493 -21.44 -9.10 -23.31
N THR A 494 -21.00 -7.98 -23.90
CA THR A 494 -19.60 -7.75 -24.28
C THR A 494 -18.94 -6.79 -23.32
N ILE A 495 -17.72 -7.11 -22.89
CA ILE A 495 -16.85 -6.19 -22.17
C ILE A 495 -15.82 -5.63 -23.16
N TYR A 496 -15.96 -4.35 -23.51
CA TYR A 496 -15.18 -3.66 -24.53
C TYR A 496 -13.80 -3.22 -24.02
N ASN A 497 -12.89 -3.01 -24.96
CA ASN A 497 -11.57 -2.39 -24.79
C ASN A 497 -10.71 -2.98 -23.66
N LEU A 498 -10.83 -4.28 -23.39
CA LEU A 498 -9.85 -5.03 -22.57
C LEU A 498 -8.55 -5.31 -23.34
N SER A 499 -8.24 -4.47 -24.34
CA SER A 499 -7.09 -4.48 -25.22
C SER A 499 -7.03 -3.13 -25.97
N GLY A 500 -5.96 -2.36 -25.78
CA GLY A 500 -5.78 -1.05 -26.40
C GLY A 500 -6.65 0.06 -25.80
N ASN A 501 -6.82 1.15 -26.54
CA ASN A 501 -7.55 2.37 -26.17
C ASN A 501 -6.96 3.10 -24.96
N ALA A 502 -7.15 2.61 -23.73
CA ALA A 502 -6.54 3.17 -22.54
C ALA A 502 -6.00 2.05 -21.64
N TRP A 503 -4.82 2.28 -21.09
CA TRP A 503 -4.29 1.53 -19.98
C TRP A 503 -5.22 1.69 -18.77
N GLU A 504 -5.46 0.64 -18.00
CA GLU A 504 -6.44 0.68 -16.91
C GLU A 504 -5.84 0.36 -15.55
N TRP A 505 -6.04 1.27 -14.60
CA TRP A 505 -5.70 1.05 -13.20
C TRP A 505 -6.42 -0.17 -12.60
N CYS A 506 -5.63 -1.07 -12.02
CA CYS A 506 -6.13 -2.15 -11.17
C CYS A 506 -5.93 -1.80 -9.67
N ASN A 507 -6.62 -2.51 -8.79
CA ASN A 507 -6.51 -2.30 -7.34
C ASN A 507 -5.18 -2.83 -6.77
N ASP A 508 -4.50 -3.71 -7.49
CA ASP A 508 -3.34 -4.48 -7.03
C ASP A 508 -2.08 -3.62 -6.97
N TRP A 509 -1.25 -3.93 -5.98
CA TRP A 509 0.14 -3.49 -5.96
C TRP A 509 0.98 -4.48 -6.78
N VAL A 510 2.04 -3.99 -7.41
CA VAL A 510 2.97 -4.80 -8.22
C VAL A 510 3.61 -5.97 -7.43
N PHE A 511 3.61 -5.92 -6.10
CA PHE A 511 4.27 -6.92 -5.27
C PHE A 511 3.50 -8.25 -5.12
N GLU A 512 2.21 -8.33 -5.49
CA GLU A 512 1.42 -9.57 -5.40
C GLU A 512 1.98 -10.73 -6.27
N TYR A 513 3.03 -10.49 -7.08
CA TYR A 513 3.58 -11.48 -8.02
C TYR A 513 5.04 -11.90 -7.78
N LEU A 514 5.72 -11.43 -6.73
CA LEU A 514 7.01 -12.02 -6.34
C LEU A 514 6.78 -13.31 -5.55
N THR A 515 6.26 -14.34 -6.25
CA THR A 515 6.15 -15.69 -5.68
C THR A 515 7.55 -16.33 -5.56
N PRO A 516 7.75 -17.30 -4.63
CA PRO A 516 9.04 -17.94 -4.35
C PRO A 516 9.66 -18.76 -5.50
N ALA A 517 9.07 -18.80 -6.71
CA ALA A 517 9.39 -19.78 -7.74
C ALA A 517 10.07 -19.23 -9.02
N GLY A 518 10.48 -17.96 -9.05
CA GLY A 518 11.36 -17.46 -10.12
C GLY A 518 10.78 -17.51 -11.55
N THR A 519 9.46 -17.62 -11.72
CA THR A 519 8.82 -17.64 -13.05
C THR A 519 8.82 -16.24 -13.66
N LYS A 520 9.69 -16.05 -14.67
CA LYS A 520 9.72 -14.86 -15.54
C LYS A 520 8.44 -14.80 -16.39
N GLN A 521 7.43 -14.09 -15.91
CA GLN A 521 6.31 -13.66 -16.74
C GLN A 521 6.63 -12.27 -17.34
N ILE A 522 6.16 -11.99 -18.57
CA ILE A 522 6.48 -10.76 -19.32
C ILE A 522 6.09 -9.53 -18.48
N VAL A 523 7.09 -8.72 -18.16
CA VAL A 523 6.97 -7.46 -17.46
C VAL A 523 7.43 -6.41 -18.46
N MET A 524 6.56 -5.47 -18.81
CA MET A 524 6.98 -4.31 -19.61
C MET A 524 7.56 -3.26 -18.66
N ALA A 525 8.58 -2.53 -19.13
CA ALA A 525 9.39 -1.62 -18.33
C ALA A 525 8.55 -0.59 -17.53
N PRO A 526 9.03 -0.11 -16.37
CA PRO A 526 8.33 0.89 -15.55
C PRO A 526 7.89 2.10 -16.37
N VAL A 527 6.64 2.52 -16.20
CA VAL A 527 6.13 3.80 -16.70
C VAL A 527 6.14 4.79 -15.52
N GLY A 528 7.07 5.74 -15.53
CA GLY A 528 7.17 6.80 -14.50
C GLY A 528 8.43 6.77 -13.62
N ALA A 529 8.64 7.86 -12.88
CA ALA A 529 9.90 8.18 -12.19
C ALA A 529 10.28 7.25 -11.02
N ASN A 530 9.33 6.46 -10.48
CA ASN A 530 9.58 5.63 -9.31
C ASN A 530 10.11 4.24 -9.70
N LYS A 531 11.43 4.07 -9.57
CA LYS A 531 12.15 2.82 -9.88
C LYS A 531 11.94 1.70 -8.85
N LYS A 532 11.12 1.89 -7.81
CA LYS A 532 10.79 0.88 -6.80
C LYS A 532 9.45 0.23 -7.14
N PRO A 533 9.41 -0.96 -7.78
CA PRO A 533 8.17 -1.54 -8.32
C PRO A 533 7.05 -1.68 -7.30
N ALA A 534 7.39 -1.97 -6.06
CA ALA A 534 6.42 -2.22 -5.01
C ALA A 534 5.74 -0.95 -4.45
N LEU A 535 6.17 0.25 -4.89
CA LEU A 535 5.48 1.53 -4.67
C LEU A 535 4.48 1.88 -5.77
N ASN A 536 4.36 1.04 -6.78
CA ASN A 536 3.58 1.31 -7.98
C ASN A 536 2.31 0.44 -7.99
N ARG A 537 1.27 0.95 -8.65
CA ARG A 537 0.03 0.23 -8.89
C ARG A 537 0.07 -0.45 -10.25
N LEU A 538 -0.62 -1.57 -10.35
CA LEU A 538 -0.71 -2.31 -11.60
C LEU A 538 -1.64 -1.64 -12.59
N ILE A 539 -1.27 -1.71 -13.86
CA ILE A 539 -2.07 -1.24 -14.98
C ILE A 539 -2.11 -2.34 -16.07
N LYS A 540 -3.30 -2.56 -16.65
CA LYS A 540 -3.60 -3.58 -17.67
C LYS A 540 -4.23 -3.00 -18.95
N GLY A 541 -4.32 -3.80 -20.00
CA GLY A 541 -5.12 -3.47 -21.20
C GLY A 541 -4.33 -3.04 -22.43
N GLY A 542 -3.23 -2.31 -22.28
CA GLY A 542 -2.64 -1.60 -23.42
C GLY A 542 -3.41 -0.32 -23.71
N SER A 543 -2.87 0.54 -24.56
CA SER A 543 -3.48 1.83 -24.92
C SER A 543 -3.35 2.13 -26.40
N PHE A 544 -3.89 3.27 -26.86
CA PHE A 544 -3.64 3.78 -28.20
C PHE A 544 -2.14 4.05 -28.49
N LEU A 545 -1.27 4.06 -27.47
CA LEU A 545 0.19 4.14 -27.63
C LEU A 545 0.89 2.77 -27.52
N ALA A 546 0.17 1.69 -27.23
CA ALA A 546 0.73 0.36 -27.13
C ALA A 546 0.95 -0.28 -28.50
N ASP A 547 2.00 -1.09 -28.60
CA ASP A 547 2.20 -1.99 -29.72
C ASP A 547 1.38 -3.29 -29.53
N ARG A 548 1.54 -4.21 -30.48
CA ARG A 548 0.88 -5.53 -30.43
C ARG A 548 1.13 -6.29 -29.12
N LEU A 549 2.32 -6.16 -28.52
CA LEU A 549 2.65 -6.84 -27.28
C LEU A 549 1.94 -6.17 -26.12
N GLY A 550 1.96 -4.83 -26.03
CA GLY A 550 1.27 -4.08 -24.98
C GLY A 550 -0.25 -4.32 -24.94
N CYS A 551 -0.86 -4.66 -26.08
CA CYS A 551 -2.30 -4.95 -26.17
C CYS A 551 -2.69 -6.38 -25.71
N MET A 552 -1.75 -7.23 -25.28
CA MET A 552 -2.06 -8.58 -24.81
C MET A 552 -2.71 -8.57 -23.42
N ILE A 553 -3.59 -9.53 -23.14
CA ILE A 553 -4.23 -9.73 -21.82
C ILE A 553 -3.18 -9.88 -20.69
N GLY A 554 -2.08 -10.57 -20.99
CA GLY A 554 -0.98 -10.79 -20.06
C GLY A 554 -0.02 -9.60 -19.92
N SER A 555 -0.19 -8.56 -20.73
CA SER A 555 0.66 -7.38 -20.65
C SER A 555 0.31 -6.56 -19.43
N ARG A 556 1.36 -6.22 -18.71
CA ARG A 556 1.29 -5.47 -17.46
C ARG A 556 2.36 -4.43 -17.44
N VAL A 557 1.95 -3.24 -17.03
CA VAL A 557 2.83 -2.15 -16.66
C VAL A 557 2.50 -1.74 -15.24
N TRP A 558 3.37 -0.93 -14.68
CA TRP A 558 3.12 -0.32 -13.39
C TRP A 558 3.58 1.12 -13.37
N ALA A 559 2.92 1.88 -12.52
CA ALA A 559 3.17 3.30 -12.39
C ALA A 559 2.98 3.79 -10.96
N ASP A 560 3.66 4.91 -10.64
CA ASP A 560 3.39 5.67 -9.43
C ASP A 560 1.87 5.96 -9.37
N PRO A 561 1.17 5.70 -8.25
CA PRO A 561 -0.28 5.89 -8.16
C PRO A 561 -0.73 7.33 -8.42
N ARG A 562 0.18 8.32 -8.39
CA ARG A 562 -0.09 9.72 -8.75
C ARG A 562 0.00 9.99 -10.25
N LEU A 563 0.55 9.06 -11.05
CA LEU A 563 0.75 9.25 -12.49
C LEU A 563 -0.58 9.58 -13.16
N CYS A 564 -0.63 10.70 -13.88
CA CYS A 564 -1.78 11.09 -14.69
C CYS A 564 -1.38 11.00 -16.17
N ALA A 565 -1.31 9.78 -16.70
CA ALA A 565 -0.85 9.53 -18.07
C ALA A 565 -1.93 9.88 -19.12
N GLU A 566 -1.49 10.30 -20.30
CA GLU A 566 -2.38 10.68 -21.41
C GLU A 566 -3.22 9.53 -21.96
N ASP A 567 -2.75 8.31 -21.73
CA ASP A 567 -3.30 7.06 -22.19
C ASP A 567 -3.70 6.14 -21.02
N GLY A 568 -3.73 6.66 -19.79
CA GLY A 568 -4.12 5.94 -18.57
C GLY A 568 -5.50 6.34 -18.05
N GLY A 569 -6.41 5.38 -17.99
CA GLY A 569 -7.77 5.44 -17.47
C GLY A 569 -8.08 4.29 -16.51
N PHE A 570 -9.34 3.88 -16.41
CA PHE A 570 -9.77 2.79 -15.53
C PHE A 570 -11.18 2.30 -15.86
N ARG A 571 -11.54 1.15 -15.27
CA ARG A 571 -12.89 0.60 -15.22
C ARG A 571 -13.25 0.18 -13.78
N VAL A 572 -14.49 -0.24 -13.56
CA VAL A 572 -14.99 -0.58 -12.22
C VAL A 572 -15.65 -1.95 -12.17
N VAL A 573 -15.66 -2.54 -10.98
CA VAL A 573 -16.35 -3.80 -10.67
C VAL A 573 -17.18 -3.69 -9.38
N ARG A 574 -18.18 -4.55 -9.25
CA ARG A 574 -19.03 -4.70 -8.06
C ARG A 574 -19.22 -6.17 -7.73
N ASP A 575 -19.26 -6.49 -6.44
CA ASP A 575 -19.56 -7.83 -5.93
C ASP A 575 -21.08 -8.13 -5.92
#